data_AF-A0A921LFD1-F1
#
_entry.id   AF-A0A921LFD1-F1
#
_cell.length_a   1.000
_cell.length_b   1.000
_cell.length_c   1.000
_cell.angle_alpha   90.00
_cell.angle_beta   90.00
_cell.angle_gamma   90.00
#
_symmetry.space_group_name_H-M   'P 1'
#
loop_
_entity.id
_entity.type
_entity.pdbx_description
1 polymer ?
#
loop_
_entity_poly.entity_id
_entity_poly.type
_entity_poly.pdbx_seq_one_letter_code
_entity_poly.pdbx_strand_id
1 'polypeptide(L)' 'MSRKSKIDAVKKIKIVEQYLNGELSQKGAAKICGVNKRSVQDWIRIYKTEGPEG' A
#
# COMPACT_ATOMS: atom_id res chain seq x y z
N MET A 1 -13.92 -17.56 5.66
CA MET A 1 -12.98 -16.42 5.62
C MET A 1 -13.06 -15.77 4.25
N SER A 2 -13.67 -14.58 4.19
CA SER A 2 -14.12 -13.97 2.94
C SER A 2 -12.96 -13.39 2.14
N ARG A 3 -12.94 -13.68 0.83
CA ARG A 3 -11.91 -13.30 -0.13
C ARG A 3 -11.85 -11.77 -0.26
N LYS A 4 -11.03 -11.11 0.56
CA LYS A 4 -10.62 -9.72 0.32
C LYS A 4 -9.92 -9.68 -1.04
N SER A 5 -10.46 -8.90 -1.96
CA SER A 5 -9.96 -8.70 -3.31
C SER A 5 -8.44 -8.60 -3.35
N LYS A 6 -7.86 -9.47 -4.17
CA LYS A 6 -6.48 -9.95 -4.18
C LYS A 6 -5.46 -8.91 -4.69
N ILE A 7 -5.49 -7.69 -4.14
CA ILE A 7 -4.25 -6.91 -4.08
C ILE A 7 -3.50 -7.50 -2.91
N ASP A 8 -2.55 -8.39 -3.22
CA ASP A 8 -1.67 -9.04 -2.26
C ASP A 8 -1.22 -8.02 -1.21
N ALA A 9 -1.48 -8.32 0.07
CA ALA A 9 -1.02 -7.47 1.17
C ALA A 9 0.49 -7.20 1.02
N VAL A 10 1.23 -8.23 0.61
CA VAL A 10 2.65 -8.17 0.23
C VAL A 10 2.94 -7.07 -0.80
N LYS A 11 2.09 -6.92 -1.81
CA LYS A 11 2.25 -5.92 -2.88
C LYS A 11 1.96 -4.50 -2.36
N LYS A 12 1.01 -4.35 -1.44
CA LYS A 12 0.74 -3.08 -0.76
C LYS A 12 1.90 -2.66 0.13
N ILE A 13 2.39 -3.60 0.95
CA ILE A 13 3.53 -3.40 1.86
C ILE A 13 4.76 -2.98 1.07
N LYS A 14 5.09 -3.71 -0.01
CA LYS A 14 6.22 -3.38 -0.88
C LYS A 14 6.14 -1.96 -1.45
N ILE A 15 4.93 -1.51 -1.82
CA ILE A 15 4.71 -0.15 -2.32
C ILE A 15 4.84 0.89 -1.20
N VAL A 16 4.35 0.61 0.00
CA VAL A 16 4.50 1.49 1.17
C VAL A 16 5.97 1.57 1.59
N GLU A 17 6.71 0.46 1.57
CA GLU A 17 8.16 0.43 1.83
C GLU A 17 8.95 1.23 0.79
N GLN A 18 8.68 1.06 -0.51
CA GLN A 18 9.32 1.88 -1.54
C GLN A 18 8.98 3.37 -1.40
N TYR A 19 7.75 3.69 -0.95
CA TYR A 19 7.38 5.06 -0.62
C TYR A 19 8.15 5.60 0.60
N LEU A 20 8.31 4.79 1.65
CA LEU A 20 9.07 5.15 2.86
C LEU A 20 10.58 5.27 2.59
N ASN A 21 11.13 4.45 1.68
CA ASN A 21 12.51 4.56 1.21
C ASN A 21 12.75 5.78 0.31
N GLY A 22 11.70 6.48 -0.13
CA GLY A 22 11.81 7.63 -1.04
C GLY A 22 12.07 7.26 -2.50
N GLU A 23 12.09 5.97 -2.84
CA GLU A 23 12.20 5.50 -4.23
C GLU A 23 10.91 5.76 -5.02
N LEU A 24 9.77 5.84 -4.33
CA LEU A 24 8.46 5.98 -4.94
C LEU A 24 7.69 7.16 -4.33
N SER A 25 7.05 7.96 -5.17
CA SER A 25 6.08 8.96 -4.72
C SER A 25 4.67 8.35 -4.59
N GLN A 26 3.81 8.91 -3.73
CA GLN A 26 2.40 8.50 -3.59
C GLN A 26 1.63 8.45 -4.93
N LYS A 27 1.93 9.37 -5.86
CA LYS A 27 1.37 9.34 -7.22
C LYS A 27 1.88 8.13 -8.03
N GLY A 28 3.16 7.79 -7.89
CA GLY A 28 3.77 6.62 -8.53
C GLY A 28 3.19 5.32 -7.98
N ALA A 29 3.08 5.20 -6.65
CA ALA A 29 2.41 4.09 -5.96
C ALA A 29 0.99 3.85 -6.50
N ALA A 30 0.19 4.91 -6.54
CA ALA A 30 -1.18 4.88 -7.04
C ALA A 30 -1.23 4.40 -8.51
N LYS A 31 -0.36 4.93 -9.37
CA LYS A 31 -0.31 4.56 -10.80
C LYS A 31 0.15 3.11 -11.02
N ILE A 32 1.15 2.65 -10.26
CA ILE A 32 1.70 1.28 -10.37
C ILE A 32 0.69 0.25 -9.88
N CYS A 33 -0.01 0.53 -8.79
CA CYS A 33 -1.06 -0.36 -8.31
C CYS A 33 -2.39 -0.19 -9.04
N GLY A 34 -2.55 0.85 -9.87
CA GLY A 34 -3.84 1.19 -10.47
C GLY A 34 -4.90 1.55 -9.44
N VAL A 35 -4.47 2.08 -8.28
CA VAL A 35 -5.35 2.43 -7.16
C VAL A 35 -5.41 3.94 -6.98
N ASN A 36 -6.46 4.40 -6.30
CA ASN A 36 -6.56 5.81 -5.96
C ASN A 36 -5.53 6.19 -4.89
N LYS A 37 -5.12 7.46 -4.87
CA LYS A 37 -4.28 8.03 -3.80
C LYS A 37 -4.82 7.73 -2.40
N ARG A 38 -6.15 7.73 -2.25
CA ARG A 38 -6.83 7.40 -0.99
C ARG A 38 -6.51 5.99 -0.51
N SER A 39 -6.47 5.02 -1.43
CA SER A 39 -6.06 3.65 -1.13
C SER A 39 -4.61 3.59 -0.65
N VAL A 40 -3.69 4.34 -1.27
CA VAL A 40 -2.29 4.42 -0.82
C VAL A 40 -2.20 5.05 0.58
N GLN A 41 -3.01 6.08 0.86
CA GLN A 41 -3.11 6.68 2.20
C GLN A 41 -3.61 5.67 3.24
N ASP A 42 -4.66 4.91 2.92
CA ASP A 42 -5.16 3.85 3.80
C ASP A 42 -4.09 2.79 4.05
N TRP A 43 -3.30 2.41 3.05
CA TRP A 43 -2.21 1.44 3.23
C TRP A 43 -1.10 1.97 4.13
N ILE A 44 -0.71 3.24 3.99
CA ILE A 44 0.27 3.88 4.89
C ILE A 44 -0.29 3.93 6.32
N ARG A 45 -1.58 4.25 6.46
CA ARG A 45 -2.24 4.32 7.76
C ARG A 45 -2.27 2.94 8.43
N ILE A 46 -2.72 1.92 7.71
CA ILE A 46 -2.74 0.52 8.15
C ILE A 46 -1.32 0.07 8.53
N TYR A 47 -0.33 0.32 7.66
CA TYR A 47 1.06 -0.02 7.94
C TYR A 47 1.61 0.66 9.20
N LYS A 48 1.17 1.89 9.50
CA LYS A 48 1.57 2.61 10.71
C LYS A 48 0.82 2.15 11.97
N THR A 49 -0.41 1.67 11.85
CA THR A 49 -1.24 1.26 12.99
C THR A 49 -1.11 -0.23 13.32
N GLU A 50 -1.05 -1.08 12.31
CA GLU A 50 -1.07 -2.55 12.43
C GLU A 50 0.31 -3.16 12.11
N GLY A 51 1.24 -2.37 11.56
CA GLY A 51 2.54 -2.87 11.10
C GLY A 51 2.44 -3.59 9.75
N PRO A 52 3.50 -4.29 9.31
CA PRO A 52 3.53 -5.02 8.04
C PRO A 52 2.56 -6.21 7.95
N GLU A 53 1.71 -6.49 8.95
CA GLU A 53 0.77 -7.62 8.96
C GLU A 53 -0.72 -7.22 8.86
N GLY A 54 -1.05 -5.92 8.73
CA GLY A 54 -2.44 -5.41 8.63
C GLY A 54 -3.17 -5.61 7.30
#